data_AF-A0A9E6Q1M7-F1
#
_entry.id   AF-A0A9E6Q1M7-F1
#
_cell.length_a   1.000
_cell.length_b   1.000
_cell.length_c   1.000
_cell.angle_alpha   90.00
_cell.angle_beta   90.00
_cell.angle_gamma   90.00
#
_symmetry.space_group_name_H-M   'P 1'
#
loop_
_entity.id
_entity.type
_entity.pdbx_description
1 polymer ?
#
loop_
_entity_poly.entity_id
_entity_poly.type
_entity_poly.pdbx_seq_one_letter_code
_entity_poly.pdbx_strand_id
1 'polypeptide(L)' 'MHGWPETEVIQLISGQVQITEANGAQQHYRAGDIFVLPQGFKGIWKQQATITKVTVRHPLYWKD' A
#
# COMPACT_ATOMS: atom_id res chain seq x y z
N MET A 1 17.48 1.23 -6.38
CA MET A 1 16.23 1.83 -5.87
C MET A 1 15.83 1.09 -4.62
N HIS A 2 15.68 1.77 -3.48
CA HIS A 2 15.22 1.12 -2.25
C HIS A 2 13.71 0.82 -2.41
N GLY A 3 13.31 -0.41 -2.07
CA GLY A 3 11.90 -0.81 -2.07
C GLY A 3 11.13 -0.13 -0.94
N TRP A 4 9.84 -0.45 -0.82
CA TRP A 4 8.98 0.07 0.23
C TRP A 4 9.63 -0.14 1.61
N PRO A 5 9.70 0.90 2.48
CA PRO A 5 10.64 0.89 3.60
C PRO A 5 10.24 -0.06 4.75
N GLU A 6 8.94 -0.32 4.89
CA GLU A 6 8.34 -1.05 6.02
C GLU A 6 7.26 -1.99 5.48
N THR A 7 6.81 -2.95 6.28
CA THR A 7 5.57 -3.67 5.97
C THR A 7 4.37 -2.82 6.42
N GLU A 8 3.48 -2.44 5.51
CA GLU A 8 2.29 -1.63 5.81
C GLU A 8 1.03 -2.46 5.58
N VAL A 9 0.22 -2.66 6.63
CA VAL A 9 -1.17 -3.12 6.51
C VAL A 9 -2.04 -1.89 6.29
N ILE A 10 -2.84 -1.89 5.22
CA ILE A 10 -3.61 -0.74 4.75
C ILE A 10 -5.07 -1.11 4.71
N GLN A 11 -5.90 -0.37 5.44
CA GLN A 11 -7.34 -0.31 5.18
C GLN A 11 -7.64 0.93 4.34
N LEU A 12 -8.24 0.74 3.16
CA LEU A 12 -8.66 1.83 2.29
C LEU A 12 -10.06 2.28 2.70
N ILE A 13 -10.19 3.50 3.22
CA ILE A 13 -11.48 4.06 3.67
C ILE A 13 -12.24 4.68 2.50
N SER A 14 -11.54 5.34 1.58
CA SER A 14 -12.13 5.97 0.39
C SER A 14 -11.18 5.96 -0.80
N GLY A 15 -11.75 6.04 -2.01
CA GLY A 15 -11.01 6.05 -3.27
C GLY A 15 -10.58 4.66 -3.75
N GLN A 16 -9.65 4.62 -4.70
CA GLN A 16 -9.16 3.40 -5.33
C GLN A 16 -7.68 3.46 -5.68
N VAL A 17 -7.03 2.30 -5.61
CA VAL A 17 -5.62 2.10 -5.89
C VAL A 17 -5.46 0.89 -6.78
N GLN A 18 -4.62 1.01 -7.80
CA GLN A 18 -4.14 -0.12 -8.56
C GLN A 18 -2.68 -0.41 -8.18
N ILE A 19 -2.41 -1.63 -7.75
CA ILE A 19 -1.07 -2.15 -7.49
C ILE A 19 -0.65 -3.01 -8.66
N THR A 20 0.54 -2.75 -9.21
CA THR A 20 1.15 -3.63 -10.22
C THR A 20 2.42 -4.23 -9.64
N GLU A 21 2.44 -5.55 -9.48
CA GLU A 21 3.58 -6.32 -8.99
C GLU A 21 4.74 -6.33 -9.99
N ALA A 22 5.93 -6.71 -9.54
CA ALA A 22 7.11 -6.78 -10.40
C ALA A 22 6.97 -7.76 -11.58
N ASN A 23 6.12 -8.79 -11.44
CA ASN A 23 5.80 -9.74 -12.50
C ASN A 23 4.68 -9.24 -13.45
N GLY A 24 4.20 -8.00 -13.26
CA GLY A 24 3.12 -7.40 -14.04
C GLY A 24 1.71 -7.75 -13.56
N ALA A 25 1.54 -8.59 -12.54
CA ALA A 25 0.22 -8.88 -11.97
C ALA A 25 -0.40 -7.60 -11.40
N GLN A 26 -1.69 -7.39 -11.66
CA GLN A 26 -2.41 -6.19 -11.22
C GLN A 26 -3.48 -6.55 -10.21
N GLN A 27 -3.56 -5.76 -9.15
CA GLN A 27 -4.65 -5.80 -8.18
C GLN A 27 -5.27 -4.42 -8.02
N HIS A 28 -6.59 -4.40 -7.90
CA HIS A 28 -7.38 -3.20 -7.68
C HIS A 28 -7.99 -3.24 -6.29
N TYR A 29 -7.70 -2.21 -5.51
CA TYR A 29 -8.22 -2.02 -4.17
C TYR A 29 -9.12 -0.79 -4.16
N ARG A 30 -10.24 -0.89 -3.44
CA ARG A 30 -11.28 0.13 -3.30
C ARG A 30 -11.67 0.31 -1.84
N ALA A 31 -12.52 1.29 -1.56
CA ALA A 31 -13.06 1.53 -0.23
C ALA A 31 -13.61 0.23 0.41
N GLY A 32 -13.18 -0.04 1.64
CA GLY A 32 -13.49 -1.25 2.39
C GLY A 32 -12.42 -2.33 2.35
N ASP A 33 -11.54 -2.32 1.34
CA ASP A 33 -10.50 -3.35 1.21
C ASP A 33 -9.37 -3.17 2.24
N ILE A 34 -8.83 -4.30 2.70
CA ILE A 34 -7.63 -4.37 3.54
C ILE A 34 -6.57 -5.19 2.82
N PHE A 35 -5.36 -4.66 2.73
CA PHE A 35 -4.24 -5.33 2.06
C PHE A 35 -2.90 -4.98 2.67
N VAL A 36 -1.85 -5.69 2.27
CA VAL A 36 -0.49 -5.54 2.80
C VAL A 36 0.46 -5.14 1.69
N LEU A 37 1.25 -4.09 1.91
CA LEU A 37 2.47 -3.85 1.17
C LEU A 37 3.67 -4.35 1.98
N PRO A 38 4.36 -5.41 1.56
CA PRO A 38 5.51 -5.91 2.29
C PRO A 38 6.69 -4.95 2.19
N GLN A 39 7.54 -4.95 3.24
CA GLN A 39 8.85 -4.30 3.16
C GLN A 39 9.63 -4.82 1.96
N GLY A 40 10.28 -3.90 1.24
CA GLY A 40 11.01 -4.22 0.02
C GLY A 40 10.13 -4.40 -1.20
N PHE A 41 8.81 -4.15 -1.13
CA PHE A 41 7.94 -4.09 -2.30
C PHE A 41 8.50 -3.13 -3.36
N LYS A 42 8.52 -3.58 -4.62
CA LYS A 42 9.09 -2.84 -5.76
C LYS A 42 8.10 -2.65 -6.91
N GLY A 43 6.82 -2.96 -6.69
CA GLY A 43 5.79 -2.73 -7.69
C GLY A 43 5.37 -1.27 -7.76
N ILE A 44 4.35 -1.01 -8.57
CA ILE A 44 3.83 0.34 -8.85
C ILE A 44 2.54 0.55 -8.07
N TRP A 45 2.49 1.62 -7.30
CA TRP A 45 1.27 2.16 -6.69
C TRP A 45 0.68 3.24 -7.61
N LYS A 46 -0.48 2.99 -8.20
CA LYS A 46 -1.21 3.97 -9.02
C LYS A 46 -2.51 4.38 -8.34
N GLN A 47 -2.56 5.63 -7.91
CA GLN A 47 -3.74 6.29 -7.34
C GLN A 47 -4.38 7.18 -8.41
N GLN A 48 -5.70 7.05 -8.60
CA GLN A 48 -6.43 7.76 -9.66
C GLN A 48 -7.20 8.99 -9.14
N ALA A 49 -7.46 9.05 -7.84
CA ALA A 49 -8.13 10.16 -7.14
C ALA A 49 -7.65 10.19 -5.68
N THR A 50 -7.98 11.23 -4.93
CA THR A 50 -7.70 11.31 -3.48
C THR A 50 -8.20 10.06 -2.76
N ILE A 51 -7.38 9.55 -1.82
CA ILE A 51 -7.72 8.40 -0.98
C ILE A 51 -7.64 8.78 0.49
N THR A 52 -8.38 8.05 1.31
CA THR A 52 -8.24 8.03 2.77
C THR A 52 -7.85 6.62 3.18
N LYS A 53 -6.81 6.47 4.02
CA LYS A 53 -6.37 5.17 4.51
C LYS A 53 -6.04 5.20 6.01
N VAL A 54 -6.29 4.09 6.69
CA VAL A 54 -5.80 3.80 8.04
C VAL A 54 -4.76 2.71 7.92
N THR A 55 -3.61 2.87 8.57
CA THR A 55 -2.51 1.93 8.38
C THR A 55 -1.80 1.55 9.66
N VAL A 56 -1.28 0.31 9.68
CA VAL A 56 -0.39 -0.23 10.71
C VAL A 56 0.92 -0.60 10.02
N ARG A 57 2.06 -0.24 10.58
CA ARG A 57 3.38 -0.40 9.96
C ARG A 57 4.30 -1.26 10.81
N HIS A 58 5.15 -2.08 10.19
CA HIS A 58 6.16 -2.88 10.88
C HIS A 58 7.54 -2.74 10.20
N PRO A 59 8.61 -2.49 10.98
CA PRO A 59 8.57 -2.14 12.41
C PRO A 59 7.85 -0.80 12.64
N LEU A 60 7.14 -0.68 13.78
CA LEU A 60 6.53 0.57 14.19
C LEU A 60 7.65 1.51 14.65
N TYR A 61 8.08 2.42 13.79
CA TYR A 61 8.91 3.54 14.24
C TYR A 61 7.99 4.62 14.81
N TRP A 62 7.67 4.51 16.10
CA TRP A 62 7.36 5.71 16.87
C TRP A 62 8.62 6.57 16.87
N LYS A 63 8.54 7.79 16.34
CA LYS A 63 9.56 8.80 16.59
C LYS A 63 9.35 9.30 18.01
N ASP A 64 10.33 9.10 18.87
CA ASP A 64 10.60 10.05 19.96
C ASP A 64 10.86 11.45 19.34
#